data_AF-A0A7V9JT13-F1
#
_entry.id   AF-A0A7V9JT13-F1
#
_cell.length_a   1.000
_cell.length_b   1.000
_cell.length_c   1.000
_cell.angle_alpha   90.00
_cell.angle_beta   90.00
_cell.angle_gamma   90.00
#
_symmetry.space_group_name_H-M   'P 1'
#
loop_
_entity.id
_entity.type
_entity.pdbx_description
1 polymer ?
#
loop_
_entity_poly.entity_id
_entity_poly.type
_entity_poly.pdbx_seq_one_letter_code
_entity_poly.pdbx_strand_id
1 'polypeptide(L)'
;MIAATIIARQNKFLLAENAFQRTEIAFYRERIPAGTSLRLTDAWRKRFARAAAGVGWKRLGEIATVAKGATIRDWHRLMLKGELGRKRLGPGRPRVDAKIEALVVRMANENPTWGQLRIAGMLFMCLIAISPRTIAAILDRHGLKPA
;
A
#
# COMPACT_ATOMS: atom_id res chain seq x y z
N MET A 1 33.90 -2.32 38.89
CA MET A 1 34.60 -1.12 38.36
C MET A 1 34.91 -1.23 36.86
N ILE A 2 35.54 -2.31 36.37
CA ILE A 2 35.94 -2.49 34.96
C ILE A 2 34.77 -2.40 33.95
N ALA A 3 33.64 -3.08 34.20
CA ALA A 3 32.49 -3.08 33.29
C ALA A 3 31.86 -1.69 33.09
N ALA A 4 31.77 -0.88 34.14
CA ALA A 4 31.24 0.48 34.06
C ALA A 4 32.15 1.39 33.21
N THR A 5 33.47 1.22 33.30
CA THR A 5 34.44 1.95 32.48
C THR A 5 34.37 1.54 31.01
N ILE A 6 34.20 0.25 30.72
CA ILE A 6 34.03 -0.25 29.34
C ILE A 6 32.75 0.32 28.74
N ILE A 7 31.62 0.26 29.46
CA ILE A 7 30.34 0.82 29.01
C ILE A 7 30.46 2.33 28.80
N ALA A 8 31.10 3.06 29.72
CA ALA A 8 31.30 4.51 29.57
C ALA A 8 32.14 4.85 28.34
N ARG A 9 33.22 4.11 28.07
CA ARG A 9 34.05 4.27 26.88
C ARG A 9 33.26 3.96 25.61
N GLN A 10 32.51 2.88 25.60
CA GLN A 10 31.67 2.49 24.46
C GLN A 10 30.57 3.52 24.20
N ASN A 11 29.91 4.02 25.24
CA ASN A 11 28.94 5.10 25.13
C ASN A 11 29.57 6.37 24.54
N LYS A 12 30.79 6.74 24.97
CA LYS A 12 31.50 7.90 24.40
C LYS A 12 31.77 7.73 22.91
N PHE A 13 32.19 6.53 22.49
CA PHE A 13 32.38 6.21 21.07
C PHE A 13 31.08 6.31 20.28
N LEU A 14 30.00 5.68 20.78
CA LEU A 14 28.67 5.73 20.15
C LEU A 14 28.12 7.16 20.05
N LEU A 15 28.40 8.02 21.03
CA LEU A 15 28.01 9.43 20.98
C LEU A 15 28.76 10.18 19.87
N ALA A 16 30.06 9.94 19.71
CA ALA A 16 30.85 10.55 18.64
C ALA A 16 30.39 10.08 17.25
N GLU A 17 30.11 8.79 17.09
CA GLU A 17 29.57 8.23 15.85
C GLU A 17 28.19 8.83 15.51
N ASN A 18 27.28 8.91 16.49
CA ASN A 18 25.99 9.55 16.31
C ASN A 18 26.12 11.04 15.93
N ALA A 19 27.09 11.75 16.51
CA ALA A 19 27.34 13.15 16.17
C ALA A 19 27.77 13.29 14.70
N PHE A 20 28.70 12.44 14.24
CA PHE A 20 29.12 12.41 12.85
C PHE A 20 27.96 12.12 11.89
N GLN A 21 27.17 11.07 12.16
CA GLN A 21 26.02 10.70 11.33
C GLN A 21 24.96 11.82 11.27
N ARG A 22 24.76 12.57 12.36
CA ARG A 22 23.85 13.73 12.37
C ARG A 22 24.37 14.87 11.49
N THR A 23 25.67 15.14 11.52
CA THR A 23 26.30 16.11 10.62
C THR A 23 26.16 15.69 9.16
N GLU A 24 26.37 14.41 8.87
CA GLU A 24 26.19 13.87 7.52
C GLU A 24 24.73 13.97 7.04
N ILE A 25 23.77 13.64 7.91
CA ILE A 25 22.33 13.81 7.62
C ILE A 25 22.00 15.29 7.38
N ALA A 26 22.54 16.22 8.17
CA ALA A 26 22.31 17.65 7.98
C ALA A 26 22.81 18.10 6.60
N PHE A 27 24.03 17.71 6.24
CA PHE A 27 24.62 17.97 4.93
C PHE A 27 23.77 17.43 3.77
N TYR A 28 23.24 16.20 3.86
CA TYR A 28 22.36 15.67 2.83
C TYR A 28 21.02 16.43 2.77
N ARG A 29 20.48 16.88 3.91
CA ARG A 29 19.21 17.62 3.95
C ARG A 29 19.33 19.00 3.32
N GLU A 30 20.44 19.68 3.51
CA GLU A 30 20.73 20.97 2.86
C GLU A 30 20.73 20.85 1.33
N ARG A 31 21.08 19.68 0.80
CA ARG A 31 21.09 19.40 -0.64
C ARG A 31 19.73 19.03 -1.23
N ILE A 32 18.73 18.76 -0.40
CA ILE A 32 17.38 18.44 -0.88
C ILE A 32 16.66 19.76 -1.18
N PRO A 33 16.20 19.99 -2.42
CA PRO A 33 15.47 21.22 -2.76
C PRO A 33 14.24 21.39 -1.88
N ALA A 34 14.05 22.60 -1.34
CA ALA A 34 12.88 22.95 -0.56
C ALA A 34 11.60 22.61 -1.34
N GLY A 35 10.66 21.90 -0.70
CA GLY A 35 9.42 21.45 -1.33
C GLY A 35 9.50 20.08 -2.02
N THR A 36 10.65 19.41 -2.03
CA THR A 36 10.76 18.05 -2.55
C THR A 36 10.07 17.06 -1.60
N SER A 37 8.94 16.49 -2.02
CA SER A 37 8.27 15.42 -1.29
C SER A 37 9.07 14.12 -1.44
N LEU A 38 9.73 13.69 -0.36
CA LEU A 38 10.40 12.39 -0.32
C LEU A 38 9.35 11.28 -0.28
N ARG A 39 9.13 10.62 -1.43
CA ARG A 39 8.26 9.44 -1.50
C ARG A 39 8.88 8.27 -0.72
N LEU A 40 8.39 8.04 0.50
CA LEU A 40 8.76 6.89 1.31
C LEU A 40 8.15 5.61 0.74
N THR A 41 9.01 4.79 0.11
CA THR A 41 8.66 3.44 -0.30
C THR A 41 8.36 2.56 0.92
N ASP A 42 7.59 1.48 0.74
CA ASP A 42 7.29 0.57 1.85
C ASP A 42 8.54 -0.11 2.43
N ALA A 43 9.60 -0.26 1.63
CA ALA A 43 10.90 -0.72 2.11
C ALA A 43 11.49 0.25 3.16
N TRP A 44 11.47 1.56 2.88
CA TRP A 44 11.90 2.57 3.84
C TRP A 44 10.99 2.64 5.06
N ARG A 45 9.67 2.55 4.89
CA ARG A 45 8.72 2.49 6.02
C ARG A 45 9.03 1.32 6.96
N LYS A 46 9.34 0.13 6.41
CA LYS A 46 9.77 -1.05 7.19
C LYS A 46 11.09 -0.81 7.93
N ARG A 47 12.08 -0.17 7.30
CA ARG A 47 13.36 0.17 7.94
C ARG A 47 13.14 1.11 9.13
N PHE A 48 12.38 2.18 8.95
CA PHE A 48 12.04 3.12 10.03
C PHE A 48 11.27 2.45 11.16
N ALA A 49 10.28 1.62 10.83
CA ALA A 49 9.51 0.87 11.82
C ALA A 49 10.39 -0.03 12.70
N ARG A 50 11.35 -0.76 12.11
CA ARG A 50 12.29 -1.61 12.86
C ARG A 50 13.22 -0.79 13.75
N ALA A 51 13.81 0.26 13.22
CA ALA A 51 14.72 1.12 13.97
C ALA A 51 14.00 1.82 15.15
N ALA A 52 12.76 2.26 14.93
CA ALA A 52 11.95 2.93 15.94
C ALA A 52 11.68 2.08 17.20
N ALA A 53 11.55 0.76 17.04
CA ALA A 53 11.29 -0.13 18.17
C ALA A 53 12.43 -0.10 19.21
N GLY A 54 13.69 0.07 18.78
CA GLY A 54 14.86 0.15 19.66
C GLY A 54 15.04 1.51 20.37
N VAL A 55 14.40 2.57 19.87
CA VAL A 55 14.51 3.94 20.43
C VAL A 55 13.47 4.19 21.53
N GLY A 56 12.31 3.53 21.44
CA GLY A 56 11.16 3.76 22.29
C GLY A 56 10.24 4.88 21.79
N TRP A 57 8.92 4.66 21.89
CA TRP A 57 7.91 5.49 21.21
C TRP A 57 7.83 6.94 21.71
N LYS A 58 8.11 7.19 22.99
CA LYS A 58 8.12 8.53 23.57
C LYS A 58 9.28 9.36 22.99
N ARG A 59 10.49 8.83 23.06
CA ARG A 59 11.70 9.46 22.53
C ARG A 59 11.65 9.64 21.01
N LEU A 60 11.04 8.68 20.30
CA LEU A 60 10.81 8.78 18.86
C LEU A 60 9.98 10.02 18.50
N GLY A 61 8.99 10.38 19.32
CA GLY A 61 8.18 11.59 19.10
C GLY A 61 9.00 12.88 19.13
N GLU A 62 10.09 12.90 19.89
CA GLU A 62 10.99 14.07 20.02
C GLU A 62 12.00 14.17 18.88
N ILE A 63 12.45 13.03 18.34
CA ILE A 63 13.57 12.99 17.38
C ILE A 63 13.15 12.71 15.93
N ALA A 64 11.96 12.17 15.70
CA ALA A 64 11.53 11.75 14.36
C ALA A 64 11.20 12.95 13.49
N THR A 65 12.02 13.19 12.46
CA THR A 65 11.78 14.27 11.49
C THR A 65 11.23 13.78 10.16
N VAL A 66 11.32 12.48 9.87
CA VAL A 66 10.93 11.89 8.57
C VAL A 66 9.41 11.74 8.46
N ALA A 67 8.76 11.39 9.56
CA ALA A 67 7.32 11.31 9.72
C ALA A 67 6.98 11.49 11.19
N LYS A 68 5.72 11.80 11.51
CA LYS A 68 5.25 11.85 12.90
C LYS A 68 5.50 10.50 13.58
N GLY A 69 5.94 10.51 14.83
CA GLY A 69 6.20 9.27 15.60
C GLY A 69 4.99 8.31 15.61
N ALA A 70 3.77 8.85 15.68
CA ALA A 70 2.53 8.08 15.57
C ALA A 70 2.41 7.32 14.23
N THR A 71 2.78 7.96 13.11
CA THR A 71 2.76 7.34 11.78
C THR A 71 3.78 6.21 11.67
N ILE A 72 4.98 6.40 12.23
CA ILE A 72 6.01 5.34 12.24
C ILE A 72 5.54 4.15 13.10
N ARG A 73 4.86 4.43 14.23
CA ARG A 73 4.23 3.40 15.07
C ARG A 73 3.14 2.63 14.32
N ASP A 74 2.34 3.30 13.49
CA ASP A 74 1.36 2.65 12.63
C ASP A 74 2.02 1.75 11.58
N TRP A 75 3.11 2.19 10.96
CA TRP A 75 3.89 1.34 10.05
C TRP A 75 4.44 0.11 10.77
N HIS A 76 4.93 0.26 12.01
CA HIS A 76 5.38 -0.86 12.82
C HIS A 76 4.26 -1.87 13.06
N ARG A 77 3.07 -1.40 13.46
CA ARG A 77 1.89 -2.26 13.63
C ARG A 77 1.49 -2.99 12.34
N LEU A 78 1.43 -2.28 11.21
CA LEU A 78 1.07 -2.87 9.91
C LEU A 78 2.15 -3.84 9.41
N MET A 79 3.42 -3.56 9.69
CA MET A 79 4.54 -4.43 9.32
C MET A 79 4.45 -5.77 10.06
N LEU A 80 4.17 -5.74 11.37
CA LEU A 80 4.00 -6.96 12.18
C LEU A 80 2.82 -7.82 11.71
N LYS A 81 1.77 -7.19 11.16
CA LYS A 81 0.62 -7.88 10.57
C LYS A 81 0.86 -8.37 9.13
N GLY A 82 2.00 -8.06 8.52
CA GLY A 82 2.25 -8.34 7.09
C GLY A 82 1.39 -7.52 6.13
N GLU A 83 0.74 -6.46 6.61
CA GLU A 83 -0.20 -5.63 5.84
C GLU A 83 0.45 -4.34 5.29
N LEU A 84 1.65 -3.99 5.77
CA LEU A 84 2.35 -2.80 5.30
C LEU A 84 2.74 -2.95 3.82
N GLY A 85 2.21 -2.06 2.99
CA GLY A 85 2.36 -2.09 1.53
C GLY A 85 1.39 -3.03 0.81
N ARG A 86 0.48 -3.70 1.53
CA ARG A 86 -0.57 -4.49 0.91
C ARG A 86 -1.52 -3.55 0.17
N LYS A 87 -1.68 -3.77 -1.14
CA LYS A 87 -2.68 -3.07 -1.95
C LYS A 87 -4.06 -3.41 -1.38
N ARG A 88 -4.66 -2.45 -0.68
CA ARG A 88 -6.05 -2.60 -0.24
C ARG A 88 -6.91 -2.65 -1.50
N LEU A 89 -7.53 -3.79 -1.74
CA LEU A 89 -8.69 -3.86 -2.64
C LEU A 89 -9.72 -2.93 -2.00
N GLY A 90 -9.90 -1.76 -2.60
CA GLY A 90 -10.75 -0.72 -2.03
C GLY A 90 -12.19 -1.20 -1.85
N PRO A 91 -13.02 -0.45 -1.13
CA PRO A 91 -14.43 -0.74 -0.90
C PRO A 91 -15.28 -0.49 -2.16
N GLY A 92 -14.82 -0.94 -3.32
CA GLY A 92 -15.64 -1.00 -4.53
C GLY A 92 -16.69 -2.11 -4.39
N ARG A 93 -17.80 -1.99 -5.12
CA ARG A 93 -18.80 -3.06 -5.21
C ARG A 93 -18.09 -4.38 -5.55
N PRO A 94 -18.32 -5.47 -4.80
CA PRO A 94 -17.81 -6.79 -5.16
C PRO A 94 -18.11 -7.04 -6.62
N ARG A 95 -17.11 -7.51 -7.37
CA ARG A 95 -17.31 -7.87 -8.76
C ARG A 95 -18.36 -8.97 -8.83
N VAL A 96 -19.11 -9.00 -9.93
CA VAL A 96 -19.97 -10.14 -10.25
C VAL A 96 -19.11 -11.40 -10.24
N ASP A 97 -19.68 -12.54 -9.85
CA ASP A 97 -18.96 -13.82 -9.83
C ASP A 97 -18.22 -14.04 -11.16
N ALA A 98 -16.95 -14.46 -11.07
CA ALA A 98 -16.08 -14.60 -12.23
C ALA A 98 -16.65 -15.58 -13.28
N LYS A 99 -17.41 -16.59 -12.86
CA LYS A 99 -18.08 -17.54 -13.76
C LYS A 99 -19.16 -16.87 -14.60
N ILE A 100 -19.93 -16.00 -13.96
CA ILE A 100 -20.97 -15.22 -14.61
C ILE A 100 -20.35 -14.22 -15.59
N GLU A 101 -19.27 -13.54 -15.19
CA GLU A 101 -18.54 -12.62 -16.07
C GLU A 101 -18.00 -13.35 -17.31
N ALA A 102 -17.42 -14.54 -17.12
CA ALA A 102 -16.95 -15.38 -18.23
C ALA A 102 -18.09 -15.84 -19.16
N LEU A 103 -19.28 -16.14 -18.61
CA LEU A 103 -20.45 -16.50 -19.40
C LEU A 103 -20.93 -15.33 -20.26
N VAL A 104 -21.02 -14.12 -19.69
CA VAL A 104 -21.40 -12.90 -20.43
C VAL A 104 -20.44 -12.64 -21.59
N VAL A 105 -19.13 -12.71 -21.34
CA VAL A 105 -18.08 -12.50 -22.37
C VAL A 105 -18.17 -13.55 -23.46
N ARG A 106 -18.41 -14.82 -23.10
CA ARG A 106 -18.58 -15.90 -24.07
C ARG A 106 -19.78 -15.69 -24.97
N MET A 107 -20.95 -15.38 -24.38
CA MET A 107 -22.18 -15.13 -25.15
C MET A 107 -22.04 -13.97 -26.13
N ALA A 108 -21.35 -12.89 -25.72
CA ALA A 108 -21.09 -11.74 -26.59
C ALA A 108 -20.12 -12.06 -27.73
N ASN A 109 -19.10 -12.88 -27.49
CA ASN A 109 -18.16 -13.31 -28.54
C ASN A 109 -18.81 -14.30 -29.52
N GLU A 110 -19.60 -15.24 -29.03
CA GLU A 110 -20.32 -16.22 -29.86
C GLU A 110 -21.45 -15.58 -30.65
N ASN A 111 -22.02 -14.46 -30.16
CA ASN A 111 -23.14 -13.77 -30.78
C ASN A 111 -22.88 -12.25 -30.91
N PRO A 112 -22.04 -11.81 -31.87
CA PRO A 112 -21.63 -10.41 -31.98
C PRO A 112 -22.77 -9.39 -32.20
N THR A 113 -23.92 -9.84 -32.71
CA THR A 113 -25.10 -8.99 -32.95
C THR A 113 -25.96 -8.80 -31.70
N TRP A 114 -25.63 -9.44 -30.57
CA TRP A 114 -26.44 -9.37 -29.37
C TRP A 114 -26.11 -8.14 -28.53
N GLY A 115 -27.14 -7.32 -28.29
CA GLY A 115 -27.08 -6.20 -27.36
C GLY A 115 -27.13 -6.63 -25.88
N GLN A 116 -26.75 -5.74 -24.97
CA GLN A 116 -26.78 -5.98 -23.51
C GLN A 116 -28.14 -6.44 -22.97
N LEU A 117 -29.25 -5.99 -23.57
CA LEU A 117 -30.62 -6.39 -23.20
C LEU A 117 -30.92 -7.85 -23.61
N ARG A 118 -30.43 -8.28 -24.78
CA ARG A 118 -30.62 -9.64 -25.30
C ARG A 118 -29.87 -10.64 -24.41
N ILE A 119 -28.63 -10.32 -24.05
CA ILE A 119 -27.82 -11.13 -23.14
C ILE A 119 -28.46 -11.21 -21.76
N ALA A 120 -28.99 -10.09 -21.22
CA ALA A 120 -29.70 -10.08 -19.95
C ALA A 120 -30.93 -11.02 -19.96
N GLY A 121 -31.70 -10.99 -21.05
CA GLY A 121 -32.86 -11.86 -21.23
C GLY A 121 -32.49 -13.34 -21.22
N MET A 122 -31.42 -13.72 -21.94
CA MET A 122 -30.96 -15.11 -21.96
C MET A 122 -30.45 -15.58 -20.59
N LEU A 123 -29.71 -14.73 -19.88
CA LEU A 123 -29.26 -15.05 -18.52
C LEU A 123 -30.44 -15.21 -17.55
N PHE A 124 -31.47 -14.38 -17.70
CA PHE A 124 -32.70 -14.51 -16.92
C PHE A 124 -33.41 -15.84 -17.17
N MET A 125 -33.45 -16.32 -18.42
CA MET A 125 -33.97 -17.66 -18.74
C MET A 125 -33.15 -18.79 -18.09
N CYS A 126 -31.86 -18.56 -17.86
CA CYS A 126 -30.99 -19.47 -17.10
C CYS A 126 -31.04 -19.25 -15.58
N LEU A 127 -32.03 -18.51 -15.06
CA LEU A 127 -32.19 -18.15 -13.64
C LEU A 127 -31.05 -17.30 -13.06
N ILE A 128 -30.31 -16.59 -13.92
CA ILE A 128 -29.23 -15.68 -13.52
C ILE A 128 -29.72 -14.23 -13.69
N ALA A 129 -30.11 -13.60 -12.58
CA ALA A 129 -30.61 -12.23 -12.57
C ALA A 129 -29.46 -11.20 -12.56
N ILE A 130 -29.25 -10.52 -13.69
CA ILE A 130 -28.23 -9.47 -13.84
C ILE A 130 -28.80 -8.27 -14.58
N SER A 131 -28.50 -7.07 -14.09
CA SER A 131 -28.94 -5.86 -14.79
C SER A 131 -28.16 -5.66 -16.11
N PRO A 132 -28.82 -5.21 -17.19
CA PRO A 132 -28.16 -4.89 -18.45
C PRO A 132 -26.97 -3.94 -18.29
N ARG A 133 -27.08 -2.98 -17.35
CA ARG A 133 -25.97 -2.07 -17.00
C ARG A 133 -24.73 -2.78 -16.47
N THR A 134 -24.92 -3.86 -15.72
CA THR A 134 -23.82 -4.70 -15.23
C THR A 134 -23.17 -5.47 -16.38
N ILE A 135 -23.96 -5.93 -17.36
CA ILE A 135 -23.47 -6.57 -18.58
C ILE A 135 -22.66 -5.57 -19.42
N ALA A 136 -23.17 -4.36 -19.66
CA ALA A 136 -22.40 -3.33 -20.35
C ALA A 136 -21.06 -3.03 -19.65
N ALA A 137 -21.06 -2.92 -18.33
CA ALA A 137 -19.83 -2.72 -17.57
C ALA A 137 -18.88 -3.93 -17.62
N ILE A 138 -19.38 -5.14 -17.82
CA ILE A 138 -18.54 -6.32 -18.08
C ILE A 138 -17.95 -6.22 -19.48
N LEU A 139 -18.78 -6.02 -20.51
CA LEU A 139 -18.33 -5.97 -21.90
C LEU A 139 -17.29 -4.86 -22.13
N ASP A 140 -17.50 -3.67 -21.58
CA ASP A 140 -16.57 -2.54 -21.66
C ASP A 140 -15.19 -2.87 -21.05
N ARG A 141 -15.14 -3.59 -19.91
CA ARG A 141 -13.88 -4.05 -19.31
C ARG A 141 -13.10 -5.02 -20.18
N HIS A 142 -13.79 -5.76 -21.04
CA HIS A 142 -13.19 -6.73 -21.97
C HIS A 142 -13.05 -6.16 -23.39
N GLY A 143 -13.30 -4.86 -23.60
CA GLY A 143 -13.19 -4.20 -24.90
C GLY A 143 -14.26 -4.63 -25.92
N LEU A 144 -15.34 -5.25 -25.45
CA LEU A 144 -16.46 -5.68 -26.27
C LEU A 144 -17.52 -4.58 -26.32
N LYS A 145 -17.89 -4.14 -27.53
CA LYS A 145 -19.04 -3.26 -27.71
C LYS A 145 -20.23 -4.09 -28.16
N PRO A 146 -21.31 -4.17 -27.36
CA PRO A 146 -22.56 -4.76 -27.84
C PRO A 146 -23.11 -3.95 -29.01
N ALA A 147 -23.81 -4.63 -29.92
CA ALA A 147 -24.54 -4.02 -31.04
C ALA A 147 -25.65 -3.07 -30.58
#